data_AF-A0AAD7SGA2-F1
#
_entry.id   AF-A0AAD7SGA2-F1
#
_cell.length_a   1.000
_cell.length_b   1.000
_cell.length_c   1.000
_cell.angle_alpha   90.00
_cell.angle_beta   90.00
_cell.angle_gamma   90.00
#
_symmetry.space_group_name_H-M   'P 1'
#
loop_
_entity.id
_entity.type
_entity.pdbx_description
1 polymer ?
#
loop_
_entity_poly.entity_id
_entity_poly.type
_entity_poly.pdbx_seq_one_letter_code
_entity_poly.pdbx_strand_id
1 'polypeptide(L)'
;MVVEHHLIQDVSTQWNSTQAMLERLLEQRWPVTAVLSDPSYTGKNECSLDLTTAQWNMAEDISNVLKPMVTLTELLSEEDNASLSATIPMLTNLKRRHLAIAEDDSPTTKSLKAKLVEEIDHRWQINDRLFESSLYVQAAVVDPRFKLLPFLDDGKRDKAYICVSQLADRLNAAQRPEHGQAAGTETQHCRMKRGNLCQKKGKRTSSGTSRCCCVEKMRRKRTKVRTARTK
;
A
#
# COMPACT_ATOMS: atom_id res chain seq x y z
N MET A 1 -32.91 21.12 26.99
CA MET A 1 -31.61 21.78 27.14
C MET A 1 -31.13 22.12 25.74
N VAL A 2 -30.95 23.40 25.42
CA VAL A 2 -30.25 23.80 24.20
C VAL A 2 -28.77 23.56 24.46
N VAL A 3 -28.11 22.77 23.62
CA VAL A 3 -26.67 22.55 23.74
C VAL A 3 -25.98 23.82 23.26
N GLU A 4 -25.19 24.45 24.12
CA GLU A 4 -24.41 25.61 23.74
C GLU A 4 -23.20 25.15 22.92
N HIS A 5 -23.12 25.67 21.70
CA HIS A 5 -22.04 25.41 20.78
C HIS A 5 -21.33 26.73 20.49
N HIS A 6 -20.00 26.72 20.47
CA HIS A 6 -19.19 27.87 20.07
C HIS A 6 -18.72 27.71 18.63
N LEU A 7 -18.49 28.83 17.94
CA LEU A 7 -17.84 28.84 16.64
C LEU A 7 -16.41 28.33 16.76
N ILE A 8 -15.98 27.57 15.77
CA ILE A 8 -14.62 27.02 15.67
C ILE A 8 -13.85 27.89 14.69
N GLN A 9 -12.64 28.30 15.06
CA GLN A 9 -11.76 29.06 14.17
C GLN A 9 -10.94 28.11 13.29
N ASP A 10 -10.70 28.54 12.06
CA ASP A 10 -9.77 27.84 11.17
C ASP A 10 -8.32 27.99 11.65
N VAL A 11 -7.56 26.92 11.53
CA VAL A 11 -6.14 26.83 11.82
C VAL A 11 -5.44 26.40 10.54
N SER A 12 -4.72 27.34 9.91
CA SER A 12 -4.12 27.14 8.58
C SER A 12 -3.15 25.95 8.49
N THR A 13 -2.60 25.49 9.61
CA THR A 13 -1.70 24.33 9.67
C THR A 13 -2.41 22.99 9.74
N GLN A 14 -3.73 22.97 9.99
CA GLN A 14 -4.51 21.74 10.16
C GLN A 14 -5.75 21.77 9.28
N TRP A 15 -5.68 21.14 8.12
CA TRP A 15 -6.79 21.14 7.16
C TRP A 15 -8.14 20.60 7.69
N ASN A 16 -8.14 19.76 8.74
CA ASN A 16 -9.36 19.32 9.43
C ASN A 16 -10.09 20.47 10.15
N SER A 17 -9.39 21.52 10.59
CA SER A 17 -10.04 22.66 11.24
C SER A 17 -10.95 23.41 10.30
N THR A 18 -10.59 23.49 9.02
CA THR A 18 -11.41 24.19 8.02
C THR A 18 -12.76 23.50 7.86
N GLN A 19 -12.76 22.17 7.80
CA GLN A 19 -13.98 21.38 7.72
C GLN A 19 -14.81 21.52 9.01
N ALA A 20 -14.19 21.45 10.19
CA ALA A 20 -14.88 21.59 11.47
C ALA A 20 -15.49 23.00 11.66
N MET A 21 -14.76 24.05 11.25
CA MET A 21 -15.27 25.42 11.21
C MET A 21 -16.50 25.51 10.29
N LEU A 22 -16.42 24.99 9.06
CA LEU A 22 -17.53 25.07 8.11
C LEU A 22 -18.76 24.32 8.62
N GLU A 23 -18.60 23.13 9.18
CA GLU A 23 -19.72 22.39 9.78
C GLU A 23 -20.39 23.17 10.91
N ARG A 24 -19.59 23.73 11.82
CA ARG A 24 -20.12 24.53 12.94
C ARG A 24 -20.77 25.83 12.46
N LEU A 25 -20.20 26.48 11.44
CA LEU A 25 -20.77 27.68 10.86
C LEU A 25 -22.14 27.40 10.20
N LEU A 26 -22.26 26.28 9.48
CA LEU A 26 -23.52 25.85 8.87
C LEU A 26 -24.57 25.47 9.92
N GLU A 27 -24.15 24.78 10.99
CA GLU A 27 -25.01 24.45 12.14
C GLU A 27 -25.58 25.73 12.79
N GLN A 28 -24.77 26.78 12.88
CA GLN A 28 -25.12 28.05 13.53
C GLN A 28 -25.58 29.14 12.56
N ARG A 29 -25.99 28.78 11.34
CA ARG A 29 -26.42 29.72 10.31
C ARG A 29 -27.44 30.74 10.82
N TRP A 30 -28.53 30.29 11.45
CA TRP A 30 -29.60 31.19 11.91
C TRP A 30 -29.17 32.10 13.07
N PRO A 31 -28.53 31.60 14.14
CA PRO A 31 -27.97 32.47 15.18
C PRO A 31 -26.99 33.51 14.64
N VAL A 32 -26.08 33.11 13.75
CA VAL A 32 -25.08 34.02 13.16
C VAL A 32 -25.77 35.11 12.34
N THR A 33 -26.69 34.75 11.43
CA THR A 33 -27.43 35.74 10.64
C THR A 33 -28.28 36.66 11.53
N ALA A 34 -28.89 36.14 12.60
CA ALA A 34 -29.69 36.96 13.52
C ALA A 34 -28.85 38.01 14.26
N VAL A 35 -27.66 37.62 14.75
CA VAL A 35 -26.73 38.54 15.42
C VAL A 35 -26.21 39.59 14.43
N LEU A 36 -25.80 39.16 13.23
CA LEU A 36 -25.29 40.08 12.20
C LEU A 36 -26.35 41.05 11.66
N SER A 37 -27.63 40.67 11.75
CA SER A 37 -28.75 41.52 11.36
C SER A 37 -29.19 42.51 12.44
N ASP A 38 -28.77 42.32 13.70
CA ASP A 38 -29.16 43.18 14.82
C ASP A 38 -28.22 44.40 14.91
N PRO A 39 -28.73 45.63 14.68
CA PRO A 39 -27.93 46.85 14.74
C PRO A 39 -27.39 47.16 16.15
N SER A 40 -27.89 46.49 17.18
CA SER A 40 -27.43 46.62 18.58
C SER A 40 -26.10 45.92 18.81
N TYR A 41 -25.81 44.88 18.02
CA TYR A 41 -24.60 44.06 18.13
C TYR A 41 -23.64 44.28 16.97
N THR A 42 -24.15 44.55 15.76
CA THR A 42 -23.33 44.70 14.56
C THR A 42 -23.31 46.15 14.09
N GLY A 43 -22.13 46.75 14.09
CA GLY A 43 -21.94 48.13 13.64
C GLY A 43 -22.18 48.26 12.13
N LYS A 44 -22.51 49.47 11.65
CA LYS A 44 -22.77 49.74 10.22
C LYS A 44 -21.61 49.34 9.27
N ASN A 45 -20.39 49.21 9.79
CA ASN A 45 -19.20 48.82 9.04
C ASN A 45 -18.98 47.30 8.98
N GLU A 46 -19.75 46.53 9.73
CA GLU A 46 -19.63 45.07 9.86
C GLU A 46 -20.69 44.32 9.05
N CYS A 47 -21.57 45.03 8.33
CA CYS A 47 -22.53 44.44 7.39
C CYS A 47 -21.87 43.62 6.27
N SER A 48 -20.55 43.75 6.07
CA SER A 48 -19.77 42.93 5.13
C SER A 48 -19.50 41.51 5.61
N LEU A 49 -19.75 41.22 6.89
CA LEU A 49 -19.58 39.89 7.49
C LEU A 49 -20.77 38.97 7.22
N ASP A 50 -21.93 39.50 6.82
CA ASP A 50 -23.08 38.67 6.49
C ASP A 50 -22.87 37.95 5.16
N LEU A 51 -23.13 36.65 5.17
CA LEU A 51 -22.95 35.79 4.02
C LEU A 51 -24.23 35.79 3.19
N THR A 52 -24.07 36.06 1.90
CA THR A 52 -25.17 35.90 0.94
C THR A 52 -25.62 34.44 0.87
N THR A 53 -26.85 34.20 0.42
CA THR A 53 -27.37 32.84 0.20
C THR A 53 -26.44 31.99 -0.69
N ALA A 54 -25.83 32.61 -1.70
CA ALA A 54 -24.87 31.93 -2.57
C ALA A 54 -23.59 31.49 -1.83
N GLN A 55 -23.08 32.32 -0.91
CA GLN A 55 -21.92 31.97 -0.08
C GLN A 55 -22.24 30.88 0.93
N TRP A 56 -23.44 30.90 1.52
CA TRP A 56 -23.91 29.80 2.39
C TRP A 56 -23.97 28.47 1.66
N ASN A 57 -24.55 28.46 0.46
CA ASN A 57 -24.61 27.25 -0.37
C ASN A 57 -23.20 26.79 -0.79
N MET A 58 -22.31 27.73 -1.09
CA MET A 58 -20.91 27.41 -1.38
C MET A 58 -20.18 26.78 -0.19
N ALA A 59 -20.42 27.27 1.03
CA ALA A 59 -19.86 26.70 2.25
C ALA A 59 -20.38 25.27 2.49
N GLU A 60 -21.66 25.02 2.22
CA GLU A 60 -22.28 23.69 2.30
C GLU A 60 -21.67 22.73 1.26
N ASP A 61 -21.54 23.17 0.02
CA ASP A 61 -20.89 22.42 -1.07
C ASP A 61 -19.47 22.00 -0.68
N ILE A 62 -18.65 22.96 -0.21
CA ILE A 62 -17.27 22.70 0.21
C ILE A 62 -17.24 21.74 1.41
N SER A 63 -18.09 21.96 2.41
CA SER A 63 -18.18 21.08 3.59
C SER A 63 -18.48 19.64 3.19
N ASN A 64 -19.45 19.43 2.30
CA ASN A 64 -19.85 18.10 1.84
C ASN A 64 -18.74 17.37 1.08
N VAL A 65 -17.92 18.08 0.30
CA VAL A 65 -16.77 17.48 -0.40
C VAL A 65 -15.63 17.15 0.57
N LEU A 66 -15.40 17.98 1.59
CA LEU A 66 -14.30 17.79 2.54
C LEU A 66 -14.57 16.71 3.59
N LYS A 67 -15.83 16.51 4.04
CA LYS A 67 -16.21 15.45 5.00
C LYS A 67 -15.59 14.07 4.72
N PRO A 68 -15.76 13.46 3.53
CA PRO A 68 -15.19 12.14 3.25
C PRO A 68 -13.66 12.12 3.25
N MET A 69 -13.00 13.25 2.98
CA MET A 69 -11.55 13.36 3.09
C MET A 69 -11.12 13.24 4.55
N VAL A 70 -11.80 13.95 5.46
CA VAL A 70 -11.51 13.94 6.91
C VAL A 70 -11.67 12.53 7.44
N THR A 71 -12.80 11.88 7.14
CA THR A 71 -13.04 10.49 7.53
C THR A 71 -11.97 9.54 6.99
N LEU A 72 -11.54 9.70 5.73
CA LEU A 72 -10.47 8.88 5.18
C LEU A 72 -9.15 9.09 5.95
N THR A 73 -8.84 10.33 6.31
CA THR A 73 -7.58 10.63 6.99
C THR A 73 -7.59 10.16 8.43
N GLU A 74 -8.71 10.28 9.14
CA GLU A 74 -8.88 9.68 10.45
C GLU A 74 -8.65 8.16 10.38
N LEU A 75 -9.30 7.50 9.43
CA LEU A 75 -9.15 6.06 9.22
C LEU A 75 -7.72 5.63 8.84
N LEU A 76 -7.01 6.46 8.07
CA LEU A 76 -5.59 6.24 7.74
C LEU A 76 -4.64 6.59 8.88
N SER A 77 -5.08 7.41 9.84
CA SER A 77 -4.29 7.83 11.00
C SER A 77 -4.49 6.92 12.22
N GLU A 78 -5.50 6.05 12.19
CA GLU A 78 -5.69 4.99 13.19
C GLU A 78 -4.51 4.01 13.16
N GLU A 79 -3.92 3.75 14.32
CA GLU A 79 -2.74 2.88 14.47
C GLU A 79 -2.95 1.47 13.91
N ASP A 80 -4.17 0.94 14.02
CA ASP A 80 -4.54 -0.42 13.57
C ASP A 80 -4.83 -0.51 12.06
N ASN A 81 -5.13 0.62 11.41
CA ASN A 81 -5.58 0.67 10.01
C ASN A 81 -4.58 1.35 9.06
N ALA A 82 -3.53 1.99 9.60
CA ALA A 82 -2.43 2.62 8.86
C ALA A 82 -1.49 1.60 8.19
N SER A 83 -2.05 0.72 7.37
CA SER A 83 -1.29 -0.20 6.54
C SER A 83 -0.97 0.46 5.21
N LEU A 84 0.33 0.54 4.89
CA LEU A 84 0.88 0.99 3.61
C LEU A 84 0.16 0.34 2.39
N SER A 85 -0.34 -0.87 2.55
CA SER A 85 -1.12 -1.62 1.57
C SER A 85 -2.54 -1.09 1.34
N ALA A 86 -3.15 -0.42 2.32
CA ALA A 86 -4.51 0.11 2.23
C ALA A 86 -4.59 1.52 1.61
N THR A 87 -3.50 2.29 1.64
CA THR A 87 -3.48 3.70 1.21
C THR A 87 -4.03 3.89 -0.21
N ILE A 88 -3.48 3.18 -1.20
CA ILE A 88 -3.92 3.30 -2.60
C ILE A 88 -5.36 2.77 -2.79
N PRO A 89 -5.74 1.57 -2.29
CA PRO A 89 -7.13 1.12 -2.36
C PRO A 89 -8.14 2.13 -1.82
N MET A 90 -7.82 2.79 -0.70
CA MET A 90 -8.72 3.74 -0.07
C MET A 90 -8.80 5.06 -0.85
N LEU A 91 -7.67 5.58 -1.34
CA LEU A 91 -7.66 6.76 -2.22
C LEU A 91 -8.44 6.52 -3.51
N THR A 92 -8.27 5.35 -4.15
CA THR A 92 -9.04 5.01 -5.34
C THR A 92 -10.55 4.92 -5.04
N ASN A 93 -10.93 4.37 -3.87
CA ASN A 93 -12.32 4.34 -3.47
C ASN A 93 -12.88 5.74 -3.18
N LEU A 94 -12.13 6.61 -2.50
CA LEU A 94 -12.50 8.00 -2.26
C LEU A 94 -12.76 8.73 -3.58
N LYS A 95 -11.84 8.62 -4.54
CA LYS A 95 -11.99 9.22 -5.87
C LYS A 95 -13.27 8.75 -6.56
N ARG A 96 -13.51 7.44 -6.56
CA ARG A 96 -14.63 6.82 -7.27
C ARG A 96 -15.99 7.09 -6.61
N ARG A 97 -16.05 7.17 -5.29
CA ARG A 97 -17.31 7.27 -4.53
C ARG A 97 -17.68 8.70 -4.17
N HIS A 98 -16.70 9.55 -3.88
CA HIS A 98 -16.94 10.88 -3.31
C HIS A 98 -16.47 12.01 -4.21
N LEU A 99 -15.43 11.79 -5.03
CA LEU A 99 -14.88 12.83 -5.93
C LEU A 99 -15.27 12.63 -7.40
N ALA A 100 -16.12 11.64 -7.70
CA ALA A 100 -16.71 11.52 -9.02
C ALA A 100 -17.63 12.73 -9.25
N ILE A 101 -17.43 13.41 -10.39
CA ILE A 101 -18.28 14.53 -10.80
C ILE A 101 -19.62 13.97 -11.22
N ALA A 102 -20.69 14.47 -10.59
CA ALA A 102 -22.07 14.17 -10.92
C ALA A 102 -22.70 15.33 -11.72
N GLU A 103 -23.76 15.05 -12.47
CA GLU A 103 -24.42 16.07 -13.31
C GLU A 103 -25.05 17.18 -12.47
N ASP A 104 -25.61 16.80 -11.32
CA ASP A 104 -26.28 17.64 -10.33
C ASP A 104 -25.32 18.45 -9.43
N ASP A 105 -24.02 18.20 -9.50
CA ASP A 105 -23.03 18.97 -8.73
C ASP A 105 -23.05 20.46 -9.14
N SER A 106 -22.93 21.34 -8.15
CA SER A 106 -22.73 22.77 -8.38
C SER A 106 -21.40 23.06 -9.10
N PRO A 107 -21.25 24.21 -9.80
CA PRO A 107 -19.98 24.57 -10.44
C PRO A 107 -18.79 24.56 -9.48
N THR A 108 -19.00 25.01 -8.23
CA THR A 108 -17.99 24.97 -7.17
C THR A 108 -17.61 23.53 -6.83
N THR A 109 -18.60 22.67 -6.62
CA THR A 109 -18.38 21.25 -6.30
C THR A 109 -17.61 20.54 -7.41
N LYS A 110 -17.98 20.78 -8.68
CA LYS A 110 -17.29 20.21 -9.85
C LYS A 110 -15.82 20.64 -9.89
N SER A 111 -15.57 21.94 -9.72
CA SER A 111 -14.21 22.49 -9.72
C SER A 111 -13.37 21.95 -8.57
N LEU A 112 -13.93 21.89 -7.35
CA LEU A 112 -13.24 21.38 -6.18
C LEU A 112 -12.92 19.89 -6.30
N LYS A 113 -13.90 19.05 -6.70
CA LYS A 113 -13.68 17.61 -6.95
C LYS A 113 -12.60 17.37 -7.98
N ALA A 114 -12.63 18.10 -9.11
CA ALA A 114 -11.62 18.00 -10.16
C ALA A 114 -10.22 18.33 -9.63
N LYS A 115 -10.10 19.45 -8.89
CA LYS A 115 -8.82 19.88 -8.32
C LYS A 115 -8.30 18.89 -7.28
N LEU A 116 -9.15 18.36 -6.41
CA LEU A 116 -8.76 17.35 -5.43
C LEU A 116 -8.27 16.06 -6.09
N VAL A 117 -8.95 15.60 -7.15
CA VAL A 117 -8.51 14.43 -7.92
C VAL A 117 -7.14 14.65 -8.55
N GLU A 118 -6.91 15.83 -9.14
CA GLU A 118 -5.63 16.21 -9.73
C GLU A 118 -4.51 16.21 -8.66
N GLU A 119 -4.74 16.84 -7.52
CA GLU A 119 -3.75 16.91 -6.43
C GLU A 119 -3.46 15.53 -5.82
N ILE A 120 -4.47 14.65 -5.70
CA ILE A 120 -4.28 13.26 -5.26
C ILE A 120 -3.43 12.50 -6.29
N ASP A 121 -3.74 12.62 -7.58
CA ASP A 121 -2.98 11.90 -8.60
C ASP A 121 -1.52 12.38 -8.68
N HIS A 122 -1.30 13.68 -8.49
CA HIS A 122 0.03 14.27 -8.42
C HIS A 122 0.79 13.82 -7.18
N ARG A 123 0.21 13.95 -5.99
CA ARG A 123 0.89 13.66 -4.71
C ARG A 123 1.28 12.20 -4.55
N TRP A 124 0.45 11.28 -5.04
CA TRP A 124 0.73 9.84 -4.99
C TRP A 124 1.30 9.28 -6.31
N GLN A 125 1.61 10.16 -7.28
CA GLN A 125 2.24 9.78 -8.55
C GLN A 125 1.48 8.65 -9.27
N ILE A 126 0.15 8.67 -9.21
CA ILE A 126 -0.73 7.58 -9.70
C ILE A 126 -0.60 7.37 -11.21
N ASN A 127 -0.23 8.44 -11.91
CA ASN A 127 -0.04 8.47 -13.37
C ASN A 127 1.45 8.36 -13.78
N ASP A 128 2.37 8.21 -12.82
CA ASP A 128 3.78 8.00 -13.12
C ASP A 128 4.02 6.60 -13.69
N ARG A 129 5.03 6.46 -14.55
CA ARG A 129 5.50 5.19 -15.11
C ARG A 129 6.03 4.23 -14.04
N LEU A 130 6.43 4.76 -12.88
CA LEU A 130 6.97 3.98 -11.78
C LEU A 130 5.91 3.60 -10.74
N PHE A 131 4.66 4.02 -10.91
CA PHE A 131 3.58 3.79 -9.94
C PHE A 131 3.43 2.32 -9.54
N GLU A 132 3.49 1.40 -10.49
CA GLU A 132 3.34 -0.04 -10.25
C GLU A 132 4.49 -0.63 -9.42
N SER A 133 5.65 0.05 -9.41
CA SER A 133 6.80 -0.28 -8.59
C SER A 133 6.87 0.52 -7.28
N SER A 134 5.89 1.39 -7.00
CA SER A 134 5.83 2.14 -5.76
C SER A 134 5.67 1.20 -4.55
N LEU A 135 6.18 1.65 -3.41
CA LEU A 135 6.11 0.91 -2.15
C LEU A 135 4.66 0.60 -1.73
N TYR A 136 3.73 1.53 -1.98
CA TYR A 136 2.31 1.33 -1.67
C TYR A 136 1.68 0.19 -2.46
N VAL A 137 1.94 0.14 -3.78
CA VAL A 137 1.42 -0.91 -4.66
C VAL A 137 2.04 -2.26 -4.32
N GLN A 138 3.35 -2.31 -4.08
CA GLN A 138 4.03 -3.55 -3.66
C GLN A 138 3.50 -4.07 -2.32
N ALA A 139 3.25 -3.18 -1.35
CA ALA A 139 2.63 -3.57 -0.09
C ALA A 139 1.22 -4.13 -0.30
N ALA A 140 0.42 -3.52 -1.17
CA ALA A 140 -0.92 -4.00 -1.50
C ALA A 140 -0.91 -5.38 -2.19
N VAL A 141 0.08 -5.67 -3.03
CA VAL A 141 0.25 -6.98 -3.68
C VAL A 141 0.47 -8.10 -2.65
N VAL A 142 1.27 -7.83 -1.61
CA VAL A 142 1.63 -8.82 -0.58
C VAL A 142 0.52 -8.96 0.48
N ASP A 143 -0.36 -7.96 0.61
CA ASP A 143 -1.47 -7.99 1.56
C ASP A 143 -2.61 -8.92 1.08
N PRO A 144 -2.97 -9.97 1.86
CA PRO A 144 -4.04 -10.89 1.49
C PRO A 144 -5.40 -10.21 1.24
N ARG A 145 -5.68 -9.08 1.91
CA ARG A 145 -6.94 -8.32 1.75
C ARG A 145 -7.10 -7.74 0.35
N PHE A 146 -5.98 -7.46 -0.33
CA PHE A 146 -5.95 -6.77 -1.62
C PHE A 146 -5.41 -7.64 -2.75
N LYS A 147 -5.37 -8.97 -2.58
CA LYS A 147 -4.83 -9.91 -3.57
C LYS A 147 -5.37 -9.71 -5.00
N LEU A 148 -6.62 -9.32 -5.17
CA LEU A 148 -7.18 -9.11 -6.51
C LEU A 148 -6.87 -7.72 -7.09
N LEU A 149 -6.29 -6.80 -6.32
CA LEU A 149 -5.95 -5.42 -6.69
C LEU A 149 -7.06 -4.75 -7.53
N PRO A 150 -8.32 -4.72 -7.05
CA PRO A 150 -9.47 -4.25 -7.84
C PRO A 150 -9.42 -2.75 -8.15
N PHE A 151 -8.51 -2.02 -7.50
CA PHE A 151 -8.27 -0.59 -7.69
C PHE A 151 -7.28 -0.29 -8.83
N LEU A 152 -6.67 -1.31 -9.43
CA LEU A 152 -5.79 -1.20 -10.60
C LEU A 152 -6.48 -1.77 -11.84
N ASP A 153 -6.19 -1.17 -13.00
CA ASP A 153 -6.45 -1.80 -14.29
C ASP A 153 -5.63 -3.07 -14.46
N ASP A 154 -6.10 -3.97 -15.33
CA ASP A 154 -5.48 -5.28 -15.51
C ASP A 154 -3.99 -5.17 -15.95
N GLY A 155 -3.65 -4.16 -16.77
CA GLY A 155 -2.28 -3.90 -17.18
C GLY A 155 -1.36 -3.48 -16.04
N LYS A 156 -1.80 -2.55 -15.18
CA LYS A 156 -1.05 -2.16 -13.97
C LYS A 156 -0.95 -3.31 -12.96
N ARG A 157 -2.00 -4.12 -12.85
CA ARG A 157 -2.05 -5.27 -11.94
C ARG A 157 -0.95 -6.29 -12.26
N ASP A 158 -0.83 -6.67 -13.53
CA ASP A 158 0.19 -7.65 -13.95
C ASP A 158 1.61 -7.13 -13.69
N LYS A 159 1.86 -5.85 -14.01
CA LYS A 159 3.16 -5.23 -13.74
C LYS A 159 3.50 -5.19 -12.24
N ALA A 160 2.54 -4.88 -11.39
CA ALA A 160 2.73 -4.86 -9.94
C ALA A 160 3.18 -6.24 -9.42
N TYR A 161 2.53 -7.31 -9.88
CA TYR A 161 2.91 -8.68 -9.55
C TYR A 161 4.31 -9.06 -10.07
N ILE A 162 4.65 -8.65 -11.29
CA ILE A 162 6.00 -8.84 -11.85
C ILE A 162 7.05 -8.13 -10.99
N CYS A 163 6.81 -6.86 -10.60
CA CYS A 163 7.74 -6.08 -9.78
C CYS A 163 8.02 -6.76 -8.43
N VAL A 164 6.99 -7.25 -7.75
CA VAL A 164 7.14 -7.95 -6.46
C VAL A 164 7.87 -9.29 -6.65
N SER A 165 7.57 -10.04 -7.71
CA SER A 165 8.26 -11.30 -8.00
C SER A 165 9.75 -11.08 -8.25
N GLN A 166 10.11 -10.07 -9.05
CA GLN A 166 11.51 -9.68 -9.29
C GLN A 166 12.20 -9.23 -8.00
N LEU A 167 11.50 -8.49 -7.13
CA LEU A 167 12.06 -8.10 -5.83
C LEU A 167 12.34 -9.33 -4.96
N ALA A 168 11.41 -10.28 -4.89
CA ALA A 168 11.59 -11.52 -4.14
C ALA A 168 12.80 -12.33 -4.67
N ASP A 169 12.96 -12.45 -5.98
CA ASP A 169 14.10 -13.13 -6.59
C ASP A 169 15.44 -12.46 -6.24
N ARG A 170 15.50 -11.12 -6.26
CA ARG A 170 16.69 -10.36 -5.85
C ARG A 170 17.04 -10.59 -4.38
N LEU A 171 16.04 -10.58 -3.49
CA LEU A 171 16.25 -10.83 -2.07
C LEU A 171 16.73 -12.26 -1.82
N ASN A 172 16.16 -13.24 -2.50
CA ASN A 172 16.60 -14.65 -2.42
C ASN A 172 18.03 -14.84 -2.93
N ALA A 173 18.43 -14.14 -4.00
CA ALA A 173 19.78 -14.18 -4.53
C ALA A 173 20.81 -13.57 -3.55
N ALA A 174 20.46 -12.46 -2.91
CA ALA A 174 21.29 -11.80 -1.90
C ALA A 174 21.43 -12.61 -0.60
N GLN A 175 20.48 -13.48 -0.29
CA GLN A 175 20.49 -14.33 0.91
C GLN A 175 21.30 -15.63 0.76
N ARG A 176 21.87 -15.94 -0.40
CA ARG A 176 22.78 -17.10 -0.53
C ARG A 176 24.12 -16.75 0.14
N PRO A 177 24.51 -17.41 1.25
CA PRO A 177 25.80 -17.15 1.86
C PRO A 177 26.92 -17.61 0.91
N GLU A 178 27.97 -16.80 0.79
CA GLU A 178 29.22 -17.19 0.15
C GLU A 178 29.88 -18.32 0.96
N HIS A 179 29.45 -19.56 0.75
CA HIS A 179 30.17 -20.73 1.22
C HIS A 179 31.26 -21.11 0.21
N GLY A 180 32.45 -20.58 0.45
CA GLY A 180 33.71 -21.31 0.33
C GLY A 180 34.36 -21.41 -1.06
N GLN A 181 35.16 -20.40 -1.42
CA GLN A 181 36.39 -20.61 -2.19
C GLN A 181 37.60 -20.12 -1.39
N ALA A 182 38.01 -20.91 -0.41
CA ALA A 182 39.39 -20.88 0.08
C ALA A 182 40.15 -22.00 -0.64
N ALA A 183 40.60 -21.73 -1.86
CA ALA A 183 41.58 -22.55 -2.55
C ALA A 183 42.96 -22.24 -1.92
N GLY A 184 43.32 -23.00 -0.89
CA GLY A 184 44.68 -23.00 -0.35
C GLY A 184 45.63 -23.64 -1.38
N THR A 185 46.42 -22.81 -2.06
CA THR A 185 47.62 -23.23 -2.76
C THR A 185 48.71 -23.54 -1.74
N GLU A 186 48.93 -24.82 -1.44
CA GLU A 186 50.19 -25.30 -0.87
C GLU A 186 50.81 -26.30 -1.83
N THR A 187 51.70 -25.78 -2.68
CA THR A 187 52.62 -26.58 -3.48
C THR A 187 53.74 -27.06 -2.56
N GLN A 188 53.67 -28.30 -2.06
CA GLN A 188 54.81 -28.91 -1.37
C GLN A 188 55.39 -30.06 -2.19
N HIS A 189 56.52 -29.75 -2.83
CA HIS A 189 57.42 -30.66 -3.50
C HIS A 189 58.29 -31.41 -2.47
N CYS A 190 58.25 -32.76 -2.42
CA CYS A 190 59.46 -33.56 -2.17
C CYS A 190 59.32 -35.09 -2.42
N ARG A 191 60.07 -35.54 -3.44
CA ARG A 191 61.00 -36.70 -3.51
C ARG A 191 60.55 -38.12 -3.09
N MET A 192 60.49 -39.02 -4.08
CA MET A 192 60.50 -40.48 -3.92
C MET A 192 61.84 -41.01 -3.38
N LYS A 193 61.79 -41.96 -2.43
CA LYS A 193 62.84 -42.98 -2.23
C LYS A 193 62.24 -44.38 -2.13
N ARG A 194 62.95 -45.32 -2.76
CA ARG A 194 62.64 -46.75 -2.97
C ARG A 194 62.99 -47.60 -1.73
N GLY A 195 62.18 -48.63 -1.47
CA GLY A 195 62.57 -49.94 -0.92
C GLY A 195 62.76 -50.06 0.61
N ASN A 196 61.78 -50.63 1.33
CA ASN A 196 61.71 -52.08 1.64
C ASN A 196 60.53 -52.43 2.58
N LEU A 197 59.86 -53.53 2.21
CA LEU A 197 59.04 -54.51 2.95
C LEU A 197 58.17 -54.11 4.18
N CYS A 198 56.88 -53.98 3.88
CA CYS A 198 55.71 -54.66 4.47
C CYS A 198 55.81 -55.30 5.88
N GLN A 199 55.07 -54.73 6.83
CA GLN A 199 54.13 -55.50 7.65
C GLN A 199 52.80 -54.75 7.78
N LYS A 200 51.72 -55.41 7.32
CA LYS A 200 50.33 -55.00 7.54
C LYS A 200 50.02 -55.02 9.04
N LYS A 201 49.85 -53.85 9.68
CA LYS A 201 48.86 -53.68 10.76
C LYS A 201 48.28 -52.27 10.72
N GLY A 202 46.97 -52.19 10.47
CA GLY A 202 46.11 -51.09 10.91
C GLY A 202 46.04 -49.84 10.02
N LYS A 203 45.34 -49.93 8.89
CA LYS A 203 44.37 -48.90 8.44
C LYS A 203 43.67 -49.35 7.15
N ARG A 204 42.40 -49.73 7.27
CA ARG A 204 41.39 -49.60 6.20
C ARG A 204 40.25 -48.76 6.76
N THR A 205 40.35 -47.47 6.53
CA THR A 205 39.21 -46.66 6.07
C THR A 205 39.42 -46.57 4.55
N SER A 206 39.00 -47.56 3.76
CA SER A 206 37.60 -47.72 3.38
C SER A 206 37.27 -49.19 3.10
N SER A 207 36.31 -49.69 3.86
CA SER A 207 35.45 -50.82 3.51
C SER A 207 34.04 -50.43 3.92
N GLY A 208 33.14 -50.33 2.94
CA GLY A 208 31.68 -50.39 3.13
C GLY A 208 31.08 -49.20 3.91
N THR A 209 30.01 -48.56 3.47
CA THR A 209 28.86 -49.14 2.76
C THR A 209 28.53 -48.18 1.63
N SER A 210 29.04 -48.46 0.44
CA SER A 210 28.31 -49.17 -0.60
C SER A 210 27.09 -48.37 -1.08
N ARG A 211 27.24 -47.72 -2.24
CA ARG A 211 26.12 -47.59 -3.19
C ARG A 211 25.70 -49.01 -3.56
N CYS A 212 24.83 -49.58 -2.75
CA CYS A 212 24.11 -50.79 -3.10
C CYS A 212 23.03 -50.38 -4.12
N CYS A 213 23.28 -50.69 -5.38
CA CYS A 213 22.41 -51.07 -6.51
C CYS A 213 20.85 -51.08 -6.41
N CYS A 214 20.18 -50.30 -5.56
CA CYS A 214 18.74 -50.47 -5.28
C CYS A 214 17.79 -49.33 -5.71
N VAL A 215 18.26 -48.16 -6.14
CA VAL A 215 17.32 -47.11 -6.61
C VAL A 215 17.10 -47.10 -8.13
N GLU A 216 17.92 -47.85 -8.89
CA GLU A 216 17.70 -48.06 -10.34
C GLU A 216 16.68 -49.20 -10.64
N LYS A 217 16.19 -49.93 -9.62
CA LYS A 217 15.16 -50.99 -9.79
C LYS A 217 13.72 -50.54 -9.50
N MET A 218 13.50 -49.32 -9.03
CA MET A 218 12.14 -48.74 -8.86
C MET A 218 11.61 -48.01 -10.10
N ARG A 219 12.39 -47.98 -11.20
CA ARG A 219 11.90 -47.57 -12.54
C ARG A 219 11.42 -48.73 -13.41
N ARG A 220 11.52 -49.98 -12.93
CA ARG A 220 11.05 -51.20 -13.62
C ARG A 220 9.88 -51.94 -12.95
N LYS A 221 9.28 -51.38 -11.88
CA LYS A 221 8.06 -51.95 -11.25
C LYS A 221 6.78 -51.09 -11.35
N ARG A 222 6.82 -49.92 -12.00
CA ARG A 222 5.59 -49.19 -12.40
C ARG A 222 5.06 -49.57 -13.80
N THR A 223 5.85 -50.32 -14.59
CA THR A 223 5.48 -50.78 -15.94
C THR A 223 5.05 -52.25 -16.01
N LYS A 224 4.93 -52.95 -14.87
CA LYS A 224 4.41 -54.34 -14.80
C LYS A 224 3.20 -54.53 -13.87
N VAL A 225 2.59 -53.46 -13.38
CA VAL A 225 1.33 -53.49 -12.59
C VAL A 225 0.18 -52.72 -13.26
N ARG A 226 0.38 -52.20 -14.48
CA ARG A 226 -0.72 -51.67 -15.33
C ARG A 226 -1.09 -52.56 -16.52
N THR A 227 -0.37 -53.67 -16.73
CA THR A 227 -0.72 -54.76 -17.68
C THR A 227 -1.15 -56.05 -16.98
N ALA A 228 -1.56 -55.94 -15.71
CA ALA A 228 -2.27 -57.00 -14.97
C ALA A 228 -3.58 -56.45 -14.35
N ARG A 229 -4.21 -55.50 -15.07
CA ARG A 229 -5.61 -55.09 -14.88
C ARG A 229 -6.34 -55.29 -16.22
N THR A 230 -6.22 -56.51 -16.72
CA THR A 230 -7.21 -57.16 -17.59
C THR A 230 -7.70 -58.36 -16.78
N LYS A 231 -8.81 -58.16 -16.09
CA LYS A 231 -10.04 -58.75 -16.62
C LYS A 231 -10.74 -57.65 -17.37
#